data_AF-A0A959TWD8-F1
#
_entry.id   AF-A0A959TWD8-F1
#
_cell.length_a   1.000
_cell.length_b   1.000
_cell.length_c   1.000
_cell.angle_alpha   90.00
_cell.angle_beta   90.00
_cell.angle_gamma   90.00
#
_symmetry.space_group_name_H-M   'P 1'
#
loop_
_entity.id
_entity.type
_entity.pdbx_description
1 polymer ?
#
loop_
_entity_poly.entity_id
_entity_poly.type
_entity_poly.pdbx_seq_one_letter_code
_entity_poly.pdbx_strand_id
1 'polypeptide(L)'
;MVIPFLSLYLTKDMGLTFQQVGWIMSCYGAGSVVGSWLGGWLTDRLSHYDVMVGTLLTSGLALILMQFVEGFLPFCAGIFVLTLLMDGFRPAIFVALRSYAVPQNRTRAVTLIRLAINLGFSLGPAVGGFIIATWG
;
A
#
# COMPACT_ATOMS: atom_id res chain seq x y z
N MET A 1 1.09 2.78 7.14
CA MET A 1 -0.16 2.07 7.43
C MET A 1 -1.25 3.07 7.78
N VAL A 2 -2.13 3.39 6.85
CA VAL A 2 -3.18 4.42 7.01
C VAL A 2 -4.50 3.81 7.50
N ILE A 3 -4.70 2.49 7.33
CA ILE A 3 -5.97 1.77 7.57
C ILE A 3 -6.60 2.03 8.95
N PRO A 4 -5.86 2.04 10.07
CA PRO A 4 -6.47 2.28 11.39
C PRO A 4 -7.11 3.66 11.52
N PHE A 5 -6.53 4.66 10.86
CA PHE A 5 -7.03 6.03 10.87
C PHE A 5 -8.01 6.29 9.72
N LEU A 6 -7.92 5.53 8.63
CA LEU A 6 -8.78 5.66 7.47
C LEU A 6 -10.25 5.44 7.84
N SER A 7 -10.57 4.40 8.62
CA SER A 7 -11.95 4.16 9.07
C SER A 7 -12.46 5.27 9.98
N LEU A 8 -11.60 5.81 10.85
CA LEU A 8 -11.93 6.92 11.73
C LEU A 8 -12.19 8.20 10.92
N TYR A 9 -11.31 8.54 9.98
CA TYR A 9 -11.43 9.69 9.08
C TYR A 9 -12.71 9.61 8.24
N LEU A 10 -12.97 8.46 7.63
CA LEU A 10 -14.15 8.26 6.80
C LEU A 10 -15.47 8.40 7.56
N THR A 11 -15.48 8.02 8.84
CA THR A 11 -16.70 8.09 9.67
C THR A 11 -16.86 9.41 10.39
N LYS A 12 -15.80 9.93 11.03
CA LYS A 12 -15.86 11.16 11.82
C LYS A 12 -15.77 12.43 10.98
N ASP A 13 -14.90 12.48 9.99
CA ASP A 13 -14.63 13.70 9.22
C ASP A 13 -15.45 13.75 7.93
N MET A 14 -15.54 12.63 7.21
CA MET A 14 -16.35 12.54 5.98
C MET A 14 -17.82 12.17 6.22
N GLY A 15 -18.20 11.80 7.45
CA GLY A 15 -19.58 11.45 7.80
C GLY A 15 -20.15 10.23 7.08
N LEU A 16 -19.31 9.34 6.53
CA LEU A 16 -19.75 8.17 5.77
C LEU A 16 -20.34 7.09 6.68
N THR A 17 -21.27 6.31 6.13
CA THR A 17 -21.86 5.18 6.86
C THR A 17 -20.90 4.01 6.95
N PHE A 18 -21.06 3.14 7.96
CA PHE A 18 -20.28 1.90 8.07
C PHE A 18 -20.38 1.01 6.83
N GLN A 19 -21.54 1.02 6.15
CA GLN A 19 -21.74 0.28 4.91
C GLN A 19 -20.85 0.83 3.77
N GLN A 20 -20.72 2.16 3.66
CA GLN A 20 -19.82 2.80 2.70
C GLN A 20 -18.35 2.50 3.02
N VAL A 21 -17.95 2.52 4.30
CA VAL A 21 -16.60 2.10 4.71
C VAL A 21 -16.32 0.65 4.30
N GLY A 22 -17.28 -0.25 4.47
CA GLY A 22 -17.15 -1.65 4.01
C GLY A 22 -16.91 -1.78 2.51
N TRP A 23 -17.58 -0.96 1.69
CA TRP A 23 -17.32 -0.90 0.26
C TRP A 23 -15.93 -0.36 -0.07
N ILE A 24 -15.47 0.69 0.61
CA ILE A 24 -14.12 1.22 0.44
C ILE A 24 -13.06 0.17 0.78
N MET A 25 -13.27 -0.59 1.87
CA MET A 25 -12.38 -1.70 2.25
C MET A 25 -12.42 -2.85 1.24
N SER A 26 -13.56 -3.09 0.60
CA SER A 26 -13.66 -4.04 -0.52
C SER A 26 -12.85 -3.55 -1.74
N CYS A 27 -12.94 -2.27 -2.09
CA CYS A 27 -12.12 -1.66 -3.14
C CYS A 27 -10.62 -1.72 -2.81
N TYR A 28 -10.25 -1.48 -1.55
CA TYR A 28 -8.88 -1.64 -1.06
C TYR A 28 -8.36 -3.05 -1.34
N GLY A 29 -9.12 -4.08 -0.94
CA GLY A 29 -8.76 -5.49 -1.15
C GLY A 29 -8.72 -5.90 -2.62
N ALA A 30 -9.70 -5.44 -3.42
CA ALA A 30 -9.73 -5.70 -4.85
C ALA A 30 -8.51 -5.09 -5.55
N GLY A 31 -8.17 -3.84 -5.24
CA GLY A 31 -6.98 -3.18 -5.79
C GLY A 31 -5.69 -3.89 -5.38
N SER A 32 -5.58 -4.39 -4.14
CA SER A 32 -4.45 -5.19 -3.65
C SER A 32 -4.22 -6.46 -4.47
N VAL A 33 -5.30 -7.20 -4.77
CA VAL A 33 -5.24 -8.44 -5.57
C VAL A 33 -4.84 -8.14 -7.00
N VAL A 34 -5.49 -7.16 -7.63
CA VAL A 34 -5.20 -6.76 -9.02
C VAL A 34 -3.78 -6.19 -9.13
N GLY A 35 -3.35 -5.39 -8.16
CA GLY A 35 -2.01 -4.83 -8.07
C GLY A 35 -0.93 -5.89 -7.95
N SER A 36 -1.11 -6.87 -7.06
CA SER A 36 -0.17 -7.99 -6.91
C SER A 36 -0.05 -8.81 -8.21
N TRP A 37 -1.18 -9.04 -8.90
CA TRP A 37 -1.19 -9.75 -10.18
C TRP A 37 -0.50 -8.96 -11.29
N LEU A 38 -0.88 -7.68 -11.47
CA LEU A 38 -0.27 -6.78 -12.45
C LEU A 38 1.22 -6.58 -12.18
N GLY A 39 1.61 -6.35 -10.93
CA GLY A 39 3.02 -6.20 -10.56
C GLY A 39 3.85 -7.42 -10.91
N GLY A 40 3.29 -8.63 -10.75
CA GLY A 40 3.95 -9.87 -11.16
C GLY A 40 4.15 -9.91 -12.68
N TRP A 41 3.07 -9.68 -13.42
CA TRP A 41 3.10 -9.62 -14.88
C TRP A 41 4.06 -8.55 -15.42
N LEU A 42 4.10 -7.37 -14.81
CA LEU A 42 5.05 -6.31 -15.16
C LEU A 42 6.49 -6.71 -14.82
N THR A 43 6.72 -7.36 -13.69
CA THR A 43 8.06 -7.83 -13.28
C THR A 43 8.58 -8.94 -14.19
N ASP A 44 7.70 -9.75 -14.79
CA ASP A 44 8.12 -10.77 -15.75
C ASP A 44 8.51 -10.16 -17.11
N ARG A 45 8.04 -8.95 -17.44
CA ARG A 45 8.31 -8.26 -18.72
C ARG A 45 9.36 -7.15 -18.63
N LEU A 46 9.44 -6.47 -17.49
CA LEU A 46 10.35 -5.37 -17.20
C LEU A 46 11.37 -5.80 -16.15
N SER A 47 12.40 -4.99 -15.92
CA SER A 47 13.32 -5.24 -14.81
C SER A 47 12.59 -5.10 -13.46
N HIS A 48 12.87 -6.00 -12.52
CA HIS A 48 12.34 -5.91 -11.16
C HIS A 48 12.67 -4.56 -10.49
N TYR A 49 13.80 -3.96 -10.85
CA TYR A 49 14.22 -2.65 -10.34
C TYR A 49 13.29 -1.53 -10.82
N ASP A 50 12.98 -1.50 -12.11
CA ASP A 50 12.12 -0.47 -12.71
C ASP A 50 10.69 -0.56 -12.16
N VAL A 51 10.20 -1.79 -11.95
CA VAL A 51 8.88 -2.01 -11.32
C VAL A 51 8.87 -1.54 -9.87
N MET A 52 9.93 -1.82 -9.09
CA MET A 52 10.05 -1.35 -7.71
C MET A 52 10.06 0.18 -7.63
N VAL A 53 10.86 0.85 -8.47
CA VAL A 53 10.94 2.32 -8.48
C VAL A 53 9.63 2.93 -8.98
N GLY A 54 9.08 2.39 -10.07
CA GLY A 54 7.83 2.87 -10.66
C GLY A 54 6.66 2.77 -9.69
N THR A 55 6.49 1.63 -9.02
CA THR A 55 5.43 1.45 -8.00
C THR A 55 5.65 2.37 -6.79
N LEU A 56 6.89 2.58 -6.34
CA LEU A 56 7.16 3.46 -5.21
C LEU A 56 6.87 4.94 -5.52
N LEU A 57 7.27 5.42 -6.71
CA LEU A 57 7.01 6.79 -7.14
C LEU A 57 5.52 7.02 -7.40
N THR A 58 4.87 6.11 -8.13
CA THR A 58 3.44 6.25 -8.47
C THR A 58 2.55 6.11 -7.23
N SER A 59 2.86 5.22 -6.29
CA SER A 59 2.13 5.13 -5.03
C SER A 59 2.35 6.34 -4.13
N GLY A 60 3.57 6.90 -4.09
CA GLY A 60 3.84 8.15 -3.38
C GLY A 60 3.04 9.33 -3.93
N LEU A 61 2.98 9.46 -5.27
CA LEU A 61 2.14 10.46 -5.94
C LEU A 61 0.66 10.23 -5.68
N ALA A 62 0.19 8.98 -5.76
CA ALA A 62 -1.19 8.62 -5.49
C ALA A 62 -1.61 8.96 -4.04
N LEU A 63 -0.72 8.76 -3.06
CA LEU A 63 -0.95 9.16 -1.66
C LEU A 63 -1.16 10.68 -1.54
N ILE A 64 -0.33 11.48 -2.21
CA ILE A 64 -0.46 12.94 -2.21
C ILE A 64 -1.75 13.37 -2.90
N LEU A 65 -2.12 12.76 -4.03
CA LEU A 65 -3.35 13.09 -4.75
C LEU A 65 -4.61 12.74 -3.95
N MET A 66 -4.53 11.71 -3.12
CA MET A 66 -5.66 11.23 -2.32
C MET A 66 -6.19 12.29 -1.34
N GLN A 67 -5.34 13.21 -0.88
CA GLN A 67 -5.75 14.30 0.01
C GLN A 67 -6.79 15.25 -0.62
N PHE A 68 -6.84 15.32 -1.95
CA PHE A 68 -7.77 16.21 -2.69
C PHE A 68 -9.04 15.49 -3.14
N VAL A 69 -9.17 14.20 -2.83
CA VAL A 69 -10.30 13.39 -3.28
C VAL A 69 -11.45 13.51 -2.29
N GLU A 70 -12.54 14.13 -2.73
CA GLU A 70 -13.75 14.29 -1.95
C GLU A 70 -14.90 13.43 -2.51
N GLY A 71 -15.73 12.91 -1.59
CA GLY A 71 -16.90 12.11 -1.93
C GLY A 71 -16.64 10.60 -2.05
N PHE A 72 -17.70 9.82 -1.87
CA PHE A 72 -17.63 8.36 -1.71
C PHE A 72 -17.08 7.62 -2.94
N LEU A 73 -17.66 7.88 -4.13
CA LEU A 73 -17.25 7.19 -5.37
C LEU A 73 -15.81 7.50 -5.79
N PRO A 74 -15.38 8.78 -5.83
CA PRO A 74 -13.99 9.14 -6.13
C PRO A 74 -13.01 8.52 -5.14
N PHE A 75 -13.37 8.46 -3.85
CA PHE A 75 -12.53 7.86 -2.83
C PHE A 75 -12.37 6.35 -3.00
N CYS A 76 -13.44 5.63 -3.35
CA CYS A 76 -13.38 4.20 -3.69
C CYS A 76 -12.42 3.94 -4.85
N ALA A 77 -12.51 4.73 -5.92
CA ALA A 77 -11.63 4.63 -7.07
C ALA A 77 -10.18 4.98 -6.70
N GLY A 78 -9.98 6.04 -5.93
CA GLY A 78 -8.67 6.48 -5.45
C GLY A 78 -7.99 5.43 -4.58
N ILE A 79 -8.71 4.83 -3.64
CA ILE A 79 -8.20 3.73 -2.80
C ILE A 79 -7.86 2.50 -3.64
N PHE A 80 -8.70 2.13 -4.60
CA PHE A 80 -8.44 1.01 -5.50
C PHE A 80 -7.15 1.23 -6.30
N VAL A 81 -6.97 2.41 -6.90
CA VAL A 81 -5.76 2.75 -7.66
C VAL A 81 -4.55 2.79 -6.75
N LEU A 82 -4.66 3.40 -5.57
CA LEU A 82 -3.59 3.47 -4.60
C LEU A 82 -3.10 2.07 -4.22
N THR A 83 -3.99 1.15 -3.83
CA THR A 83 -3.59 -0.19 -3.43
C THR A 83 -3.07 -1.03 -4.60
N LEU A 84 -3.63 -0.84 -5.78
CA LEU A 84 -3.13 -1.45 -7.01
C LEU A 84 -1.67 -1.09 -7.26
N LEU A 85 -1.32 0.19 -7.14
CA LEU A 85 0.05 0.67 -7.32
C LEU A 85 0.97 0.18 -6.18
N MET A 86 0.51 0.25 -4.93
CA MET A 86 1.29 -0.17 -3.76
C MET A 86 1.65 -1.66 -3.80
N ASP A 87 0.69 -2.53 -4.08
CA ASP A 87 0.89 -3.97 -3.96
C ASP A 87 1.57 -4.62 -5.17
N GLY A 88 1.69 -3.88 -6.29
CA GLY A 88 2.55 -4.27 -7.39
C GLY A 88 4.04 -4.40 -7.01
N PHE A 89 4.46 -3.78 -5.91
CA PHE A 89 5.83 -3.86 -5.39
C PHE A 89 6.20 -5.25 -4.84
N ARG A 90 5.23 -5.99 -4.28
CA ARG A 90 5.48 -7.28 -3.61
C ARG A 90 6.11 -8.35 -4.51
N PRO A 91 5.59 -8.65 -5.72
CA PRO A 91 6.23 -9.62 -6.60
C PRO A 91 7.64 -9.16 -7.02
N ALA A 92 7.82 -7.86 -7.31
CA ALA A 92 9.10 -7.30 -7.72
C ALA A 92 10.20 -7.49 -6.65
N ILE A 93 9.90 -7.25 -5.37
CA ILE A 93 10.87 -7.44 -4.29
C ILE A 93 11.24 -8.93 -4.09
N PHE A 94 10.31 -9.87 -4.32
CA PHE A 94 10.63 -11.30 -4.24
C PHE A 94 11.47 -11.78 -5.42
N VAL A 95 11.28 -11.23 -6.62
CA VAL A 95 12.16 -11.49 -7.78
C VAL A 95 13.55 -10.92 -7.51
N ALA A 96 13.65 -9.68 -7.05
CA ALA A 96 14.93 -9.06 -6.68
C ALA A 96 15.68 -9.89 -5.62
N LEU A 97 14.96 -10.40 -4.60
CA LEU A 97 15.57 -11.27 -3.59
C LEU A 97 16.16 -12.54 -4.22
N ARG A 98 15.51 -13.16 -5.20
CA ARG A 98 16.05 -14.35 -5.87
C ARG A 98 17.29 -14.04 -6.69
N SER A 99 17.36 -12.85 -7.29
CA SER A 99 18.49 -12.37 -8.08
C SER A 99 19.71 -12.03 -7.22
N TYR A 100 19.52 -11.39 -6.06
CA TYR A 100 20.63 -10.91 -5.22
C TYR A 100 21.01 -11.83 -4.06
N ALA A 101 20.08 -12.63 -3.53
CA ALA A 101 20.36 -13.48 -2.38
C ALA A 101 20.90 -14.86 -2.80
N VAL A 102 22.05 -15.20 -2.22
CA VAL A 102 22.65 -16.54 -2.29
C VAL A 102 21.64 -17.58 -1.78
N PRO A 103 21.48 -18.76 -2.41
CA PRO A 103 20.43 -19.73 -2.07
C PRO A 103 20.31 -20.07 -0.58
N GLN A 104 21.44 -20.21 0.11
CA GLN A 104 21.53 -20.52 1.54
C GLN A 104 20.97 -19.40 2.44
N ASN A 105 21.01 -18.14 1.97
CA ASN A 105 20.59 -16.96 2.72
C ASN A 105 19.18 -16.48 2.35
N ARG A 106 18.51 -17.09 1.37
CA ARG A 106 17.17 -16.64 0.91
C ARG A 106 16.15 -16.58 2.04
N THR A 107 16.12 -17.59 2.92
CA THR A 107 15.23 -17.60 4.09
C THR A 107 15.52 -16.42 5.01
N ARG A 108 16.79 -16.13 5.29
CA ARG A 108 17.20 -14.97 6.11
C ARG A 108 16.79 -13.65 5.46
N ALA A 109 16.98 -13.52 4.15
CA ALA A 109 16.60 -12.32 3.40
C ALA A 109 15.08 -12.08 3.45
N VAL A 110 14.26 -13.13 3.32
CA VAL A 110 12.80 -13.01 3.47
C VAL A 110 12.43 -12.57 4.88
N THR A 111 13.09 -13.11 5.90
CA THR A 111 12.87 -12.70 7.30
C THR A 111 13.21 -11.23 7.51
N LEU A 112 14.30 -10.72 6.93
CA LEU A 112 14.66 -9.30 6.99
C LEU A 112 13.61 -8.40 6.31
N ILE A 113 13.09 -8.79 5.15
CA ILE A 113 11.99 -8.08 4.50
C ILE A 113 10.77 -8.04 5.41
N ARG A 114 10.39 -9.19 6.01
CA ARG A 114 9.26 -9.25 6.93
C ARG A 114 9.49 -8.37 8.16
N LEU A 115 10.70 -8.34 8.71
CA LEU A 115 11.04 -7.48 9.83
C LEU A 115 10.86 -6.00 9.46
N ALA A 116 11.37 -5.57 8.30
CA ALA A 116 11.22 -4.22 7.80
C ALA A 116 9.74 -3.84 7.61
N ILE A 117 8.93 -4.75 7.04
CA ILE A 117 7.49 -4.55 6.91
C ILE A 117 6.84 -4.38 8.28
N ASN A 118 7.11 -5.28 9.24
CA ASN A 118 6.54 -5.19 10.58
C ASN A 118 6.93 -3.88 11.28
N LEU A 119 8.18 -3.44 11.16
CA LEU A 119 8.62 -2.15 11.69
C LEU A 119 7.82 -0.99 11.07
N GLY A 120 7.56 -1.01 9.76
CA GLY A 120 6.70 -0.04 9.10
C GLY A 120 5.23 -0.10 9.57
N PHE A 121 4.73 -1.30 9.87
CA PHE A 121 3.39 -1.51 10.44
C PHE A 121 3.28 -1.02 11.89
N SER A 122 4.36 -1.04 12.67
CA SER A 122 4.39 -0.51 14.04
C SER A 122 4.63 1.00 14.09
N LEU A 123 5.64 1.49 13.38
CA LEU A 123 6.04 2.90 13.39
C LEU A 123 5.05 3.79 12.63
N GLY A 124 4.47 3.30 11.53
CA GLY A 124 3.56 4.08 10.70
C GLY A 124 2.35 4.62 11.49
N PRO A 125 1.57 3.75 12.18
CA PRO A 125 0.45 4.22 12.97
C PRO A 125 0.87 5.01 14.21
N ALA A 126 2.02 4.70 14.82
CA ALA A 126 2.53 5.45 15.98
C ALA A 126 2.83 6.91 15.60
N VAL A 127 3.56 7.13 14.49
CA VAL A 127 3.87 8.47 13.99
C VAL A 127 2.60 9.17 13.48
N GLY A 128 1.76 8.47 12.71
CA GLY A 128 0.49 9.03 12.22
C GLY A 128 -0.43 9.45 13.35
N GLY A 129 -0.58 8.62 14.38
CA GLY A 129 -1.36 8.94 15.57
C GLY A 129 -0.79 10.11 16.37
N PHE A 130 0.53 10.20 16.50
CA PHE A 130 1.16 11.36 17.15
C PHE A 130 0.92 12.67 16.40
N ILE A 131 1.00 12.66 15.07
CA ILE A 131 0.68 13.83 14.24
C ILE A 131 -0.78 14.23 14.40
N ILE A 132 -1.71 13.27 14.29
CA ILE A 132 -3.15 13.52 14.47
C ILE A 132 -3.43 14.08 15.87
N ALA A 133 -2.80 13.53 16.92
CA ALA A 133 -3.05 13.98 18.30
C ALA A 133 -2.50 15.38 18.62
N THR A 134 -1.48 15.84 17.87
CA THR A 134 -0.82 17.13 18.16
C THR A 134 -1.26 18.24 17.22
N TRP A 135 -1.55 17.93 15.95
CA TRP A 135 -1.79 18.90 14.88
C TRP A 135 -3.14 18.70 14.18
N GLY A 136 -3.90 17.64 14.53
CA GLY A 136 -5.19 17.27 13.94
C GLY A 136 -6.38 17.61 14.83
#